data_AF-A0A2G9UAV3-F1
#
_entry.id   AF-A0A2G9UAV3-F1
#
_cell.length_a   1.000
_cell.length_b   1.000
_cell.length_c   1.000
_cell.angle_alpha   90.00
_cell.angle_beta   90.00
_cell.angle_gamma   90.00
#
_symmetry.space_group_name_H-M   'P 1'
#
loop_
_entity.id
_entity.type
_entity.pdbx_description
1 polymer ?
#
loop_
_entity_poly.entity_id
_entity_poly.type
_entity_poly.pdbx_seq_one_letter_code
_entity_poly.pdbx_strand_id
1 'polypeptide(L)'
;MKPDGSVTTELEKQVSQALVDLESSQDIKSQLRELYIVGVREIEIGNKSVIVVYVPVPQLKQFHKVQVRLVRELEKKFGGKHVLFLAKRRILPKPLRGSKKVPMKQKRPRSRTLTAVHEAWLDEMVFPAEVVGKRTRVKLDGKKLLKVHLILE
;
A
#
# COMPACT_ATOMS: atom_id res chain seq x y z
N MET A 1 3.58 -12.69 15.51
CA MET A 1 4.52 -13.13 14.44
C MET A 1 3.84 -12.90 13.11
N LYS A 2 4.57 -12.48 12.07
CA LYS A 2 4.00 -12.45 10.72
C LYS A 2 3.64 -13.86 10.26
N PRO A 3 2.59 -14.04 9.44
CA PRO A 3 2.20 -15.36 8.93
C PRO A 3 3.32 -16.02 8.10
N ASP A 4 4.25 -15.23 7.56
CA ASP A 4 5.34 -15.70 6.71
C ASP A 4 6.60 -16.15 7.49
N GLY A 5 6.57 -16.18 8.83
CA GLY A 5 7.69 -16.66 9.66
C GLY A 5 8.89 -15.70 9.76
N SER A 6 8.84 -14.54 9.12
CA SER A 6 9.90 -13.52 9.19
C SER A 6 9.92 -12.77 10.52
N VAL A 7 11.13 -12.40 10.97
CA VAL A 7 11.34 -11.57 12.17
C VAL A 7 10.63 -10.22 12.03
N THR A 8 9.97 -9.78 13.11
CA THR A 8 9.28 -8.48 13.16
C THR A 8 10.29 -7.37 13.38
N THR A 9 10.25 -6.33 12.54
CA THR A 9 11.12 -5.15 12.73
C THR A 9 10.61 -4.27 13.86
N GLU A 10 11.49 -3.44 14.43
CA GLU A 10 11.12 -2.54 15.53
C GLU A 10 10.02 -1.55 15.12
N LEU A 11 10.11 -0.99 13.92
CA LEU A 11 9.06 -0.13 13.34
C LEU A 11 7.71 -0.85 13.23
N GLU A 12 7.72 -2.13 12.86
CA GLU A 12 6.47 -2.91 12.80
C GLU A 12 5.86 -3.12 14.17
N LYS A 13 6.69 -3.35 15.20
CA LYS A 13 6.21 -3.45 16.59
C LYS A 13 5.63 -2.12 17.05
N GLN A 14 6.28 -0.99 16.76
CA GLN A 14 5.79 0.34 17.12
C GLN A 14 4.45 0.65 16.45
N VAL A 15 4.31 0.40 15.14
CA VAL A 15 3.04 0.61 14.43
C VAL A 15 1.96 -0.35 14.91
N SER A 16 2.30 -1.61 15.18
CA SER A 16 1.34 -2.59 15.70
C SER A 16 0.83 -2.19 17.08
N GLN A 17 1.73 -1.77 17.97
CA GLN A 17 1.36 -1.26 19.30
C GLN A 17 0.49 -0.01 19.16
N ALA A 18 0.86 0.91 18.27
CA ALA A 18 0.09 2.11 18.02
C ALA A 18 -1.35 1.80 17.60
N LEU A 19 -1.57 0.78 16.77
CA LEU A 19 -2.91 0.33 16.35
C LEU A 19 -3.72 -0.29 17.50
N VAL A 20 -3.08 -1.07 18.38
CA VAL A 20 -3.74 -1.65 19.57
C VAL A 20 -4.17 -0.57 20.55
N ASP A 21 -3.34 0.44 20.77
CA ASP A 21 -3.72 1.57 21.62
C ASP A 21 -4.94 2.32 21.04
N LEU A 22 -5.04 2.41 19.70
CA LEU A 22 -6.18 3.04 19.02
C LEU A 22 -7.44 2.18 19.08
N GLU A 23 -7.31 0.85 19.12
CA GLU A 23 -8.43 -0.06 19.35
C GLU A 23 -9.06 0.15 20.74
N SER A 24 -8.31 0.68 21.71
CA SER A 24 -8.85 1.00 23.04
C SER A 24 -9.85 2.17 23.03
N SER A 25 -9.86 2.99 21.97
CA SER A 25 -10.85 4.05 21.77
C SER A 25 -12.20 3.46 21.34
N GLN A 26 -13.27 3.79 22.07
CA GLN A 26 -14.61 3.18 21.89
C GLN A 26 -15.18 3.39 20.48
N ASP A 27 -14.85 4.51 19.82
CA ASP A 27 -15.42 4.88 18.52
C ASP A 27 -14.86 4.07 17.34
N ILE A 28 -13.63 3.56 17.45
CA ILE A 28 -12.89 2.93 16.34
C ILE A 28 -12.72 1.41 16.59
N LYS A 29 -12.91 0.96 17.83
CA LYS A 29 -12.76 -0.43 18.27
C LYS A 29 -13.46 -1.46 17.38
N SER A 30 -14.71 -1.22 17.01
CA SER A 30 -15.50 -2.16 16.19
C SER A 30 -14.94 -2.33 14.77
N GLN A 31 -14.30 -1.29 14.24
CA GLN A 31 -13.74 -1.27 12.90
C GLN A 31 -12.30 -1.81 12.85
N LEU A 32 -11.55 -1.68 13.95
CA LEU A 32 -10.14 -2.10 14.03
C LEU A 32 -9.95 -3.55 14.48
N ARG A 33 -10.88 -4.15 15.24
CA ARG A 33 -10.70 -5.47 15.88
C ARG A 33 -10.27 -6.59 14.93
N GLU A 34 -10.75 -6.58 13.69
CA GLU A 34 -10.44 -7.62 12.69
C GLU A 34 -9.29 -7.24 11.74
N LEU A 35 -8.83 -5.99 11.80
CA LEU A 35 -7.83 -5.46 10.89
C LEU A 35 -6.43 -5.80 11.38
N TYR A 36 -5.59 -6.29 10.47
CA TYR A 36 -4.18 -6.52 10.75
C TYR A 36 -3.31 -5.99 9.63
N ILE A 37 -2.03 -5.76 9.95
CA ILE A 37 -1.03 -5.31 9.00
C ILE A 37 -0.09 -6.46 8.63
N VAL A 38 0.39 -6.44 7.40
CA VAL A 38 1.32 -7.44 6.85
C VAL A 38 2.77 -7.03 7.08
N GLY A 39 3.05 -5.73 7.05
CA GLY A 39 4.39 -5.21 7.29
C GLY A 39 4.45 -3.70 7.17
N VAL A 40 5.58 -3.13 7.55
CA VAL A 40 5.81 -1.68 7.51
C VAL A 40 7.15 -1.39 6.88
N ARG A 41 7.23 -0.32 6.09
CA ARG A 41 8.47 0.16 5.49
C ARG A 41 8.55 1.67 5.61
N GLU A 42 9.66 2.15 6.14
CA GLU A 42 10.00 3.57 6.09
C GLU A 42 10.75 3.88 4.80
N ILE A 43 10.41 5.01 4.18
CA ILE A 43 11.02 5.51 2.95
C ILE A 43 11.34 7.00 3.14
N GLU A 44 12.59 7.36 2.86
CA GLU A 44 13.02 8.77 2.85
C GLU A 44 12.80 9.36 1.45
N ILE A 45 12.11 10.51 1.41
CA ILE A 45 11.79 11.26 0.19
C ILE A 45 12.29 12.69 0.40
N GLY A 46 13.50 12.96 -0.10
CA GLY A 46 14.18 14.24 0.11
C GLY A 46 14.43 14.46 1.61
N ASN A 47 13.84 15.51 2.17
CA ASN A 47 14.00 15.87 3.59
C ASN A 47 12.88 15.30 4.49
N LYS A 48 11.95 14.51 3.94
CA LYS A 48 10.82 13.95 4.69
C LYS A 48 10.88 12.43 4.71
N SER A 49 10.52 11.83 5.82
CA SER A 49 10.30 10.37 5.94
C SER A 49 8.81 10.05 5.85
N VAL A 50 8.51 8.95 5.15
CA VAL A 50 7.16 8.44 4.95
C VAL A 50 7.11 6.99 5.42
N ILE A 51 6.10 6.66 6.22
CA ILE A 51 5.86 5.30 6.72
C ILE A 51 4.79 4.65 5.85
N VAL A 52 5.17 3.60 5.13
CA VAL A 52 4.27 2.79 4.31
C VAL A 52 3.86 1.55 5.09
N VAL A 53 2.57 1.45 5.38
CA VAL A 53 1.95 0.32 6.08
C VAL A 53 1.29 -0.59 5.04
N TYR A 54 1.75 -1.83 4.97
CA TYR A 54 1.20 -2.84 4.09
C TYR A 54 0.02 -3.55 4.74
N VAL A 55 -1.13 -3.52 4.09
CA VAL A 55 -2.37 -4.17 4.53
C VAL A 55 -2.73 -5.37 3.63
N PRO A 56 -3.46 -6.37 4.14
CA PRO A 56 -3.98 -7.45 3.30
C PRO A 56 -4.96 -6.92 2.25
N VAL A 57 -4.87 -7.41 1.00
CA VAL A 57 -5.78 -7.01 -0.09
C VAL A 57 -7.27 -7.16 0.29
N PRO A 58 -7.73 -8.24 0.97
CA PRO A 58 -9.13 -8.38 1.34
C PRO A 58 -9.65 -7.29 2.29
N GLN A 59 -8.76 -6.77 3.16
CA GLN A 59 -9.12 -5.80 4.20
C GLN A 59 -8.99 -4.35 3.74
N LEU A 60 -8.46 -4.09 2.54
CA LEU A 60 -8.21 -2.74 2.04
C LEU A 60 -9.45 -1.84 2.10
N LYS A 61 -10.62 -2.35 1.68
CA LYS A 61 -11.87 -1.58 1.72
C LYS A 61 -12.29 -1.19 3.13
N GLN A 62 -11.99 -2.03 4.12
CA GLN A 62 -12.26 -1.73 5.52
C GLN A 62 -11.28 -0.66 6.03
N PHE A 63 -10.00 -0.75 5.67
CA PHE A 63 -9.01 0.30 5.97
C PHE A 63 -9.42 1.65 5.37
N HIS A 64 -9.86 1.71 4.11
CA HIS A 64 -10.27 2.97 3.48
C HIS A 64 -11.40 3.69 4.23
N LYS A 65 -12.34 2.96 4.85
CA LYS A 65 -13.43 3.57 5.65
C LYS A 65 -12.92 4.34 6.87
N VAL A 66 -11.82 3.90 7.46
CA VAL A 66 -11.24 4.47 8.69
C VAL A 66 -9.94 5.24 8.44
N GLN A 67 -9.43 5.19 7.21
CA GLN A 67 -8.09 5.65 6.85
C GLN A 67 -7.84 7.11 7.21
N VAL A 68 -8.80 8.02 6.97
CA VAL A 68 -8.63 9.44 7.28
C VAL A 68 -8.35 9.68 8.77
N ARG A 69 -9.01 8.92 9.65
CA ARG A 69 -8.79 9.02 11.10
C ARG A 69 -7.49 8.34 11.52
N LEU A 70 -7.25 7.11 11.04
CA LEU A 70 -6.04 6.36 11.35
C LEU A 70 -4.77 7.11 10.93
N VAL A 71 -4.76 7.70 9.74
CA VAL A 71 -3.61 8.48 9.25
C VAL A 71 -3.33 9.64 10.20
N ARG A 72 -4.34 10.42 10.59
CA ARG A 72 -4.15 11.55 11.52
C ARG A 72 -3.59 11.12 12.88
N GLU A 73 -4.08 10.01 13.44
CA GLU A 73 -3.64 9.52 14.74
C GLU A 73 -2.22 8.95 14.69
N LEU A 74 -1.88 8.22 13.62
CA LEU A 74 -0.54 7.69 13.42
C LEU A 74 0.45 8.81 13.10
N GLU A 75 0.11 9.79 12.26
CA GLU A 75 0.96 10.95 11.97
C GLU A 75 1.28 11.73 13.26
N LYS A 76 0.31 11.90 14.18
CA LYS A 76 0.56 12.51 15.49
C LYS A 76 1.55 11.69 16.33
N LYS A 77 1.41 10.37 16.38
CA LYS A 77 2.33 9.48 17.13
C LYS A 77 3.74 9.46 16.54
N PHE A 78 3.88 9.52 15.23
CA PHE A 78 5.16 9.45 14.53
C PHE A 78 5.76 10.83 14.19
N GLY A 79 5.45 11.86 14.99
CA GLY A 79 6.11 13.17 14.89
C GLY A 79 5.85 13.91 13.57
N GLY A 80 4.68 13.72 12.98
CA GLY A 80 4.28 14.36 11.71
C GLY A 80 4.85 13.69 10.46
N LYS A 81 5.49 12.52 10.57
CA LYS A 81 5.84 11.70 9.40
C LYS A 81 4.59 11.24 8.69
N HIS A 82 4.54 11.39 7.37
CA HIS A 82 3.38 10.97 6.58
C HIS A 82 3.19 9.45 6.64
N VAL A 83 1.97 9.00 6.85
CA VAL A 83 1.62 7.58 6.91
C VAL A 83 0.74 7.20 5.73
N LEU A 84 1.13 6.17 4.99
CA LEU A 84 0.41 5.68 3.83
C LEU A 84 0.04 4.21 3.98
N PHE A 85 -1.20 3.86 3.66
CA PHE A 85 -1.67 2.47 3.59
C PHE A 85 -1.61 1.95 2.15
N LEU A 86 -0.97 0.80 1.94
CA LEU A 86 -0.91 0.12 0.64
C LEU A 86 -1.26 -1.36 0.79
N ALA A 87 -2.00 -1.93 -0.16
CA ALA A 87 -2.22 -3.37 -0.14
C ALA A 87 -0.95 -4.15 -0.50
N LYS A 88 -0.67 -5.22 0.24
CA LYS A 88 0.38 -6.19 -0.11
C LYS A 88 -0.09 -7.06 -1.28
N ARG A 89 0.27 -6.66 -2.51
CA ARG A 89 -0.01 -7.43 -3.72
C ARG A 89 1.17 -8.31 -4.14
N ARG A 90 0.87 -9.50 -4.68
CA ARG A 90 1.87 -10.40 -5.27
C ARG A 90 1.92 -10.20 -6.79
N ILE A 91 3.07 -9.77 -7.29
CA ILE A 91 3.35 -9.71 -8.73
C ILE A 91 3.88 -11.08 -9.16
N LEU A 92 3.21 -11.71 -10.13
CA LEU A 92 3.73 -12.92 -10.77
C LEU A 92 4.61 -12.54 -11.96
N PRO A 93 5.69 -13.27 -12.27
CA PRO A 93 6.53 -12.99 -13.43
C PRO A 93 5.75 -13.21 -14.75
N LYS A 94 6.13 -12.48 -15.79
CA LYS A 94 5.58 -12.70 -17.13
C LYS A 94 6.02 -14.08 -17.63
N PRO A 95 5.12 -14.93 -18.16
CA PRO A 95 5.53 -16.21 -18.75
C PRO A 95 6.49 -15.94 -19.91
N LEU A 96 7.67 -16.53 -19.83
CA LEU A 96 8.72 -16.42 -20.85
C LEU A 96 8.46 -17.43 -21.99
N ARG A 97 9.01 -17.13 -23.18
CA ARG A 97 8.98 -18.01 -24.35
C ARG A 97 10.35 -18.67 -24.56
N GLY A 98 10.40 -19.75 -25.34
CA GLY A 98 11.65 -20.45 -25.70
C GLY A 98 12.24 -21.29 -24.55
N SER A 99 13.56 -21.42 -24.53
CA SER A 99 14.30 -22.23 -23.54
C SER A 99 14.11 -21.77 -22.08
N LYS A 100 13.72 -20.50 -21.86
CA LYS A 100 13.45 -19.94 -20.54
C LYS A 100 12.00 -20.15 -20.07
N LYS A 101 11.19 -20.92 -20.82
CA LYS A 101 9.79 -21.19 -20.47
C LYS A 101 9.72 -22.07 -19.23
N VAL A 102 9.24 -21.51 -18.13
CA VAL A 102 8.84 -22.29 -16.95
C VAL A 102 7.42 -22.80 -17.16
N PRO A 103 7.16 -24.12 -17.08
CA PRO A 103 5.81 -24.66 -17.23
C PRO A 103 4.93 -24.20 -16.07
N MET A 104 3.90 -23.41 -16.37
CA MET A 104 2.92 -22.97 -15.40
C MET A 104 1.70 -23.89 -15.46
N LYS A 105 1.31 -24.48 -14.33
CA LYS A 105 0.09 -25.30 -14.21
C LYS A 105 -1.19 -24.49 -14.44
N GLN A 106 -1.17 -23.19 -14.13
CA GLN A 106 -2.33 -22.30 -14.20
C GLN A 106 -1.97 -21.01 -14.96
N LYS A 107 -2.96 -20.44 -15.66
CA LYS A 107 -2.84 -19.14 -16.32
C LYS A 107 -2.59 -18.03 -15.29
N ARG A 108 -1.62 -17.15 -15.57
CA ARG A 108 -1.35 -15.95 -14.76
C ARG A 108 -2.58 -15.03 -14.73
N PRO A 109 -3.15 -14.71 -13.55
CA PRO A 109 -4.25 -13.75 -13.43
C PRO A 109 -3.81 -12.34 -13.85
N ARG A 110 -4.70 -11.58 -14.51
CA ARG A 110 -4.44 -10.18 -14.89
C ARG A 110 -4.17 -9.28 -13.68
N SER A 111 -4.86 -9.54 -12.56
CA SER A 111 -4.69 -8.82 -11.29
C SER A 111 -3.30 -8.97 -10.65
N ARG A 112 -2.53 -10.00 -11.04
CA ARG A 112 -1.16 -10.25 -10.55
C ARG A 112 -0.08 -9.86 -11.56
N THR A 113 -0.42 -8.96 -12.48
CA THR A 113 0.54 -8.38 -13.42
C THR A 113 1.21 -7.14 -12.84
N LEU A 114 2.45 -6.87 -13.25
CA LEU A 114 3.21 -5.71 -12.76
C LEU A 114 2.42 -4.41 -12.98
N THR A 115 1.90 -4.21 -14.19
CA THR A 115 1.11 -3.03 -14.56
C THR A 115 -0.14 -2.88 -13.70
N ALA A 116 -0.95 -3.93 -13.57
CA ALA A 116 -2.19 -3.86 -12.78
C ALA A 116 -1.91 -3.62 -11.28
N VAL A 117 -0.82 -4.16 -10.74
CA VAL A 117 -0.42 -3.92 -9.35
C VAL A 117 0.05 -2.48 -9.14
N HIS A 118 0.84 -1.92 -10.06
CA HIS A 118 1.26 -0.52 -9.97
C HIS A 118 0.10 0.47 -10.14
N GLU A 119 -0.85 0.17 -11.01
CA GLU A 119 -2.08 0.98 -11.14
C GLU A 119 -2.87 0.98 -9.84
N ALA A 120 -3.09 -0.19 -9.23
CA ALA A 120 -3.83 -0.30 -7.98
C ALA A 120 -3.10 0.37 -6.80
N TRP A 121 -1.77 0.31 -6.74
CA TRP A 121 -0.99 1.06 -5.75
C TRP A 121 -1.09 2.57 -5.94
N LEU A 122 -1.11 3.05 -7.18
CA LEU A 122 -1.25 4.47 -7.46
C LEU A 122 -2.60 4.99 -6.95
N ASP A 123 -3.67 4.24 -7.17
CA ASP A 123 -5.01 4.62 -6.70
C ASP A 123 -5.09 4.63 -5.15
N GLU A 124 -4.38 3.72 -4.47
CA GLU A 124 -4.27 3.71 -3.00
C GLU A 124 -3.41 4.84 -2.44
N MET A 125 -2.33 5.21 -3.14
CA MET A 125 -1.45 6.31 -2.75
C MET A 125 -2.17 7.64 -2.66
N VAL A 126 -3.21 7.83 -3.48
CA VAL A 126 -3.91 9.10 -3.61
C VAL A 126 -5.22 9.16 -2.81
N PHE A 127 -5.63 8.07 -2.16
CA PHE A 127 -6.82 8.09 -1.30
C PHE A 127 -6.71 9.18 -0.22
N PRO A 128 -7.72 10.04 -0.04
CA PRO A 128 -9.12 9.92 -0.47
C PRO A 128 -9.44 10.46 -1.88
N ALA A 129 -8.48 11.08 -2.56
CA ALA A 129 -8.70 11.59 -3.91
C ALA A 129 -8.82 10.45 -4.93
N GLU A 130 -9.61 10.66 -5.97
CA GLU A 130 -9.78 9.70 -7.06
C GLU A 130 -9.00 10.12 -8.30
N VAL A 131 -8.51 9.11 -9.04
CA VAL A 131 -7.78 9.35 -10.29
C VAL A 131 -8.75 9.43 -11.47
N VAL A 132 -8.95 10.64 -12.00
CA VAL A 132 -9.85 10.88 -13.15
C VAL A 132 -9.16 10.61 -14.49
N GLY A 133 -7.84 10.86 -14.56
CA GLY A 133 -7.11 10.76 -15.82
C GLY A 133 -5.63 10.48 -15.64
N LYS A 134 -5.06 9.74 -16.59
CA LYS A 134 -3.63 9.41 -16.64
C LYS A 134 -3.10 9.73 -18.04
N ARG A 135 -2.09 10.60 -18.14
CA ARG A 135 -1.42 10.95 -19.41
C ARG A 135 0.08 10.68 -19.31
N THR A 136 0.59 9.79 -20.15
CA THR A 136 2.04 9.56 -20.24
C THR A 136 2.65 10.46 -21.32
N ARG A 137 3.53 11.39 -20.92
CA ARG A 137 4.36 12.17 -21.84
C ARG A 137 5.70 11.47 -22.04
N VAL A 138 6.06 11.16 -23.27
CA VAL A 138 7.40 10.69 -23.64
C VAL A 138 8.22 11.91 -24.07
N LYS A 139 9.37 12.12 -23.44
CA LYS A 139 10.33 13.19 -23.80
C LYS A 139 11.21 12.73 -24.97
N LEU A 140 11.91 13.68 -25.62
CA LEU A 140 12.85 13.39 -26.71
C LEU A 140 13.94 12.39 -26.29
N ASP A 141 14.41 12.48 -25.04
CA ASP A 141 15.38 11.55 -24.44
C ASP A 141 14.79 10.15 -24.13
N GLY A 142 13.55 9.86 -24.54
CA GLY A 142 12.85 8.61 -24.23
C GLY A 142 12.30 8.50 -22.80
N LYS A 143 12.64 9.43 -21.90
CA LYS A 143 12.12 9.48 -20.52
C LYS A 143 10.59 9.63 -20.53
N LYS A 144 9.91 8.86 -19.68
CA LYS A 144 8.46 8.90 -19.52
C LYS A 144 8.09 9.68 -18.26
N LEU A 145 7.15 10.60 -18.40
CA LEU A 145 6.54 11.32 -17.29
C LEU A 145 5.05 11.01 -17.27
N LEU A 146 4.59 10.36 -16.20
CA LEU A 146 3.18 10.08 -15.99
C LEU A 146 2.53 11.27 -15.27
N LYS A 147 1.60 11.95 -15.93
CA LYS A 147 0.75 12.98 -15.33
C LYS A 147 -0.54 12.33 -14.88
N VAL A 148 -0.84 12.47 -13.59
CA VAL A 148 -2.05 11.92 -12.97
C VAL A 148 -2.94 13.11 -12.59
N HIS A 149 -4.18 13.08 -13.05
CA HIS A 149 -5.21 14.07 -12.73
C HIS A 149 -6.06 13.52 -11.60
N LEU A 150 -6.12 14.26 -10.49
CA LEU A 150 -6.85 13.88 -9.28
C LEU A 150 -8.07 14.78 -9.13
N ILE A 151 -9.17 14.23 -8.62
CA ILE A 151 -10.31 14.98 -8.12
C ILE A 151 -10.47 14.69 -6.63
N LEU A 152 -10.76 15.75 -5.88
CA LEU A 152 -11.19 15.65 -4.49
C LEU A 152 -12.69 15.90 -4.49
N GLU A 153 -13.45 14.91 -4.02
CA GLU A 153 -14.85 15.13 -3.62
C GLU A 153 -14.92 15.90 -2.29
#